data_AF-A0A8J6TI75-F1
#
_entry.id   AF-A0A8J6TI75-F1
#
_cell.length_a   1.000
_cell.length_b   1.000
_cell.length_c   1.000
_cell.angle_alpha   90.00
_cell.angle_beta   90.00
_cell.angle_gamma   90.00
#
_symmetry.space_group_name_H-M   'P 1'
#
loop_
_entity.id
_entity.type
_entity.pdbx_description
1 polymer ?
#
loop_
_entity_poly.entity_id
_entity_poly.type
_entity_poly.pdbx_seq_one_letter_code
_entity_poly.pdbx_strand_id
1 'polypeptide(L)'
;MDKIMSTRIDEAVVRRIDLLAKKLGTSKKAVIENAIRHYAQKVDLEHKFDIFAHTLGCWQRDEPAAKTVERIKTAMRRSQERYKR
;
A
#
# COMPACT_ATOMS: atom_id res chain seq x y z
N MET A 1 -2.83 -0.96 -12.32
CA MET A 1 -3.35 0.39 -12.61
C MET A 1 -2.19 1.35 -12.43
N ASP A 2 -1.81 2.10 -13.46
CA ASP A 2 -0.67 3.01 -13.41
C ASP A 2 -1.07 4.34 -12.76
N LYS A 3 -0.20 4.89 -11.91
CA LYS A 3 -0.36 6.22 -11.32
C LYS A 3 0.77 7.14 -11.80
N ILE A 4 0.43 8.41 -12.06
CA ILE A 4 1.42 9.43 -12.39
C ILE A 4 2.08 9.89 -11.09
N MET A 5 3.41 9.87 -11.05
CA MET A 5 4.23 10.40 -9.96
C MET A 5 5.25 11.37 -10.54
N SER A 6 5.35 12.56 -9.95
CA SER A 6 6.36 13.57 -10.31
C SER A 6 7.17 13.95 -9.06
N THR A 7 8.49 13.99 -9.20
CA THR A 7 9.40 14.36 -8.11
C THR A 7 10.63 15.07 -8.69
N ARG A 8 11.30 15.90 -7.89
CA ARG A 8 12.61 16.47 -8.26
C ARG A 8 13.70 15.44 -7.97
N ILE A 9 14.51 15.14 -8.98
CA ILE A 9 15.58 14.14 -8.92
C ILE A 9 16.88 14.80 -9.40
N ASP A 10 17.99 14.44 -8.78
CA ASP A 10 19.32 14.89 -9.19
C ASP A 10 19.64 14.46 -10.64
N GLU A 11 20.27 15.34 -11.40
CA GLU A 11 20.60 15.11 -12.80
C GLU A 11 21.51 13.89 -13.02
N ALA A 12 22.47 13.64 -12.11
CA ALA A 12 23.34 12.47 -12.17
C ALA A 12 22.54 11.16 -12.03
N VAL A 13 21.49 11.17 -11.21
CA VAL A 13 20.59 10.02 -11.04
C VAL A 13 19.77 9.79 -12.31
N VAL A 14 19.23 10.86 -12.92
CA VAL A 14 18.51 10.76 -14.20
C VAL A 14 19.41 10.19 -15.30
N ARG A 15 20.65 10.69 -15.42
CA ARG A 15 21.64 10.14 -16.38
C ARG A 15 21.91 8.66 -16.15
N ARG A 16 21.98 8.22 -14.89
CA ARG A 16 22.24 6.83 -14.54
C ARG A 16 21.06 5.92 -14.86
N ILE A 17 19.83 6.39 -14.63
CA ILE A 17 18.60 5.68 -15.05
C ILE A 17 18.60 5.50 -16.57
N ASP A 18 18.97 6.53 -17.32
CA ASP A 18 18.99 6.48 -18.79
C ASP A 18 20.02 5.48 -19.32
N LEU A 19 21.21 5.46 -18.71
CA LEU A 19 22.25 4.49 -19.06
C LEU A 19 21.81 3.06 -18.76
N LEU A 20 21.18 2.84 -17.60
CA LEU A 20 20.65 1.53 -17.22
C LEU A 20 19.52 1.06 -18.14
N ALA A 21 18.59 1.96 -18.48
CA ALA A 21 17.49 1.67 -19.39
C ALA A 21 18.02 1.23 -20.77
N LYS A 22 19.01 1.95 -21.32
CA LYS A 22 19.67 1.58 -22.57
C LYS A 22 20.41 0.24 -22.48
N LYS A 23 21.19 0.04 -21.42
CA LYS A 23 21.99 -1.18 -21.23
C LYS A 23 21.12 -2.43 -21.09
N LEU A 24 19.97 -2.31 -20.42
CA LEU A 24 19.05 -3.42 -20.17
C LEU A 24 18.01 -3.59 -21.28
N GLY A 25 17.94 -2.66 -22.24
CA GLY A 25 16.90 -2.68 -23.28
C GLY A 25 15.49 -2.51 -22.73
N THR A 26 15.32 -1.75 -21.64
CA THR A 26 14.04 -1.58 -20.95
C THR A 26 13.66 -0.09 -20.82
N SER A 27 12.42 0.18 -20.41
CA SER A 27 11.98 1.55 -20.15
C SER A 27 12.53 2.09 -18.83
N LYS A 28 12.66 3.42 -18.74
CA LYS A 28 13.04 4.10 -17.48
C LYS A 28 12.09 3.74 -16.32
N LYS A 29 10.79 3.59 -16.63
CA LYS A 29 9.76 3.12 -15.70
C LYS A 29 10.14 1.74 -15.13
N ALA A 30 10.45 0.78 -15.99
CA ALA A 30 10.82 -0.57 -15.58
C ALA A 30 12.09 -0.59 -14.71
N VAL A 31 13.09 0.25 -15.03
CA VAL A 31 14.30 0.40 -14.21
C VAL A 31 13.95 0.86 -12.79
N ILE A 32 13.11 1.89 -12.67
CA ILE A 32 12.71 2.45 -11.36
C ILE A 32 11.88 1.42 -10.58
N GLU A 33 10.88 0.80 -11.20
CA GLU A 33 10.03 -0.20 -10.55
C GLU A 33 10.82 -1.42 -10.07
N ASN A 34 11.76 -1.91 -10.88
CA ASN A 34 12.62 -3.03 -10.50
C ASN A 34 13.57 -2.64 -9.36
N ALA A 35 14.16 -1.43 -9.40
CA ALA A 35 15.01 -0.94 -8.32
C ALA A 35 14.26 -0.85 -6.99
N ILE A 36 13.04 -0.31 -7.01
CA ILE A 36 12.17 -0.24 -5.82
C ILE A 36 11.82 -1.63 -5.32
N ARG A 37 11.47 -2.57 -6.22
CA ARG A 37 11.16 -3.96 -5.85
C ARG A 37 12.36 -4.64 -5.17
N HIS A 38 13.55 -4.50 -5.73
CA HIS A 38 14.77 -5.06 -5.14
C HIS A 38 15.12 -4.41 -3.81
N TYR A 39 14.95 -3.09 -3.69
CA TYR A 39 15.18 -2.37 -2.45
C TYR A 39 14.21 -2.83 -1.35
N ALA A 40 12.91 -2.93 -1.66
CA ALA A 40 11.89 -3.41 -0.73
C ALA A 40 12.21 -4.84 -0.26
N GLN A 41 12.49 -5.76 -1.19
CA GLN A 41 12.88 -7.13 -0.85
C GLN A 41 14.10 -7.18 0.08
N LYS A 42 15.11 -6.33 -0.17
CA LYS A 42 16.30 -6.24 0.67
C LYS A 42 15.96 -5.73 2.08
N VAL A 43 15.16 -4.67 2.17
CA VAL A 43 14.71 -4.10 3.46
C VAL A 43 13.86 -5.10 4.25
N ASP A 44 12.95 -5.80 3.59
CA ASP A 44 12.09 -6.81 4.22
C ASP A 44 12.93 -7.97 4.81
N LEU A 45 13.96 -8.41 4.08
CA LEU A 45 14.91 -9.43 4.52
C LEU A 45 15.79 -8.96 5.69
N GLU A 46 16.27 -7.71 5.64
CA GLU A 46 17.18 -7.15 6.66
C GLU A 46 16.45 -6.77 7.96
N HIS A 47 15.20 -6.33 7.88
CA HIS A 47 14.47 -5.78 9.04
C HIS A 47 13.27 -6.63 9.51
N LYS A 48 12.96 -7.77 8.87
CA LYS A 48 11.67 -8.47 9.05
C LYS A 48 10.47 -7.50 8.99
N PHE A 49 10.61 -6.44 8.21
CA PHE A 49 9.66 -5.35 8.17
C PHE A 49 8.52 -5.74 7.23
N ASP A 50 7.41 -6.20 7.79
CA ASP A 50 6.21 -6.48 7.01
C ASP A 50 5.49 -5.16 6.68
N ILE A 51 5.73 -4.63 5.48
CA ILE A 51 5.07 -3.42 4.96
C ILE A 51 3.55 -3.55 5.05
N PHE A 52 2.98 -4.73 4.84
CA PHE A 52 1.55 -4.95 4.96
C PHE A 52 1.09 -4.84 6.41
N ALA A 53 1.81 -5.44 7.37
CA ALA A 53 1.50 -5.25 8.79
C ALA A 53 1.52 -3.77 9.22
N HIS A 54 2.41 -2.97 8.62
CA HIS A 54 2.58 -1.57 9.00
C HIS A 54 1.65 -0.58 8.28
N THR A 55 1.26 -0.88 7.03
CA THR A 55 0.42 0.01 6.20
C THR A 55 -1.06 -0.40 6.21
N LEU A 56 -1.38 -1.67 6.49
CA LEU A 56 -2.75 -2.15 6.69
C LEU A 56 -3.30 -1.83 8.09
N GLY A 57 -2.76 -0.82 8.78
CA GLY A 57 -3.26 -0.32 10.07
C GLY A 57 -4.77 -0.01 10.08
N CYS A 58 -5.41 0.04 8.91
CA CYS A 58 -6.86 0.06 8.72
C CYS A 58 -7.61 -1.19 9.26
N TRP A 59 -6.93 -2.28 9.63
CA TRP A 59 -7.59 -3.53 10.07
C TRP A 59 -7.08 -4.13 11.38
N GLN A 60 -6.31 -3.40 12.19
CA GLN A 60 -6.17 -3.75 13.61
C GLN A 60 -7.44 -3.31 14.36
N ARG A 61 -8.50 -4.10 14.25
CA ARG A 61 -9.70 -3.92 15.07
C ARG A 61 -9.50 -4.65 16.39
N ASP A 62 -9.71 -3.95 17.50
CA ASP A 62 -9.76 -4.54 18.85
C ASP A 62 -10.86 -5.60 18.98
N GLU A 63 -11.86 -5.56 18.09
CA GLU A 63 -12.98 -6.50 18.06
C GLU A 63 -13.03 -7.32 16.74
N PRO A 64 -13.42 -8.60 16.80
CA PRO A 64 -13.67 -9.41 15.61
C PRO A 64 -14.78 -8.77 14.77
N ALA A 65 -14.67 -8.87 13.43
CA ALA A 65 -15.67 -8.32 12.51
C ALA A 65 -17.12 -8.78 12.82
N ALA A 66 -17.28 -10.00 13.34
CA ALA A 66 -18.57 -10.53 13.77
C ALA A 66 -19.23 -9.68 14.88
N LYS A 67 -18.46 -9.25 15.90
CA LYS A 67 -18.95 -8.38 16.98
C LYS A 67 -19.37 -7.02 16.46
N THR A 68 -18.61 -6.45 15.51
CA THR A 68 -18.97 -5.18 14.88
C THR A 68 -20.30 -5.28 14.14
N VAL A 69 -20.50 -6.36 13.36
CA VAL A 69 -21.74 -6.59 12.61
C VAL A 69 -22.92 -6.79 13.57
N GLU A 70 -22.75 -7.56 14.63
CA GLU A 70 -23.77 -7.78 15.66
C GLU A 70 -24.17 -6.46 16.35
N ARG A 71 -23.18 -5.65 16.75
CA ARG A 71 -23.41 -4.33 17.35
C ARG A 71 -24.20 -3.41 16.43
N ILE A 72 -23.83 -3.34 15.16
CA ILE A 72 -24.52 -2.50 14.17
C ILE A 72 -25.97 -2.98 13.96
N LYS A 73 -26.17 -4.29 13.78
CA LYS A 73 -27.52 -4.86 13.62
C LYS A 73 -28.41 -4.58 14.83
N THR A 74 -27.86 -4.69 16.03
CA THR A 74 -28.58 -4.41 17.28
C THR A 74 -28.96 -2.94 17.40
N ALA A 75 -28.03 -2.02 17.09
CA ALA A 75 -28.30 -0.59 17.09
C ALA A 75 -29.38 -0.21 16.07
N MET A 76 -29.30 -0.76 14.85
CA MET A 76 -30.27 -0.53 13.79
C MET A 76 -31.66 -1.07 14.15
N ARG A 77 -31.72 -2.27 14.74
CA ARG A 77 -32.98 -2.86 15.18
C ARG A 77 -33.65 -2.01 16.26
N ARG A 78 -32.89 -1.53 17.25
CA ARG A 78 -33.40 -0.63 18.30
C ARG A 78 -33.93 0.69 17.74
N SER A 79 -33.26 1.26 16.74
CA SER A 79 -33.75 2.50 16.11
C SER A 79 -35.04 2.28 15.32
N GLN A 80 -35.22 1.11 14.72
CA GLN A 80 -36.45 0.74 14.00
C GLN A 80 -37.61 0.38 14.93
N GLU A 81 -37.33 -0.29 16.06
CA GLU A 81 -38.35 -0.63 17.07
C GLU A 81 -39.00 0.63 17.66
N ARG A 82 -38.27 1.76 17.76
CA ARG A 82 -38.84 3.06 18.17
C ARG A 82 -39.98 3.55 17.27
N TYR A 83 -40.04 3.11 16.02
CA TYR A 83 -41.06 3.53 15.03
C TYR A 83 -42.11 2.44 14.74
N LYS A 84 -42.11 1.32 15.45
CA LYS A 84 -43.18 0.32 15.33
C LYS A 84 -44.43 0.81 16.06
N ARG A 85 -45.33 1.44 15.31
CA ARG A 85 -46.76 1.57 15.63
C ARG A 85 -47.52 0.37 15.11
#